data_AF-A0A0D6AI85-F1
#
_entry.id   AF-A0A0D6AI85-F1
#
_cell.length_a   1.000
_cell.length_b   1.000
_cell.length_c   1.000
_cell.angle_alpha   90.00
_cell.angle_beta   90.00
_cell.angle_gamma   90.00
#
_symmetry.space_group_name_H-M   'P 1'
#
loop_
_entity.id
_entity.type
_entity.pdbx_description
1 polymer ?
#
loop_
_entity_poly.entity_id
_entity_poly.type
_entity_poly.pdbx_seq_one_letter_code
_entity_poly.pdbx_strand_id
1 'polypeptide(L)'
;MIEKIIVSVKGGKNVNVSMIRDLRGTMEANNASMGFFIILTPPTKVMIQEAAKAGFYQAGNGKQYRLIQIFSIEGLINGNEQPKYYDLSWGKSTFKQAQKERQSNGTQIEINGI
;
A
#
# COMPACT_ATOMS: atom_id res chain seq x y z
N MET A 1 -8.72 -5.03 14.39
CA MET A 1 -7.50 -4.21 14.41
C MET A 1 -7.17 -3.76 13.00
N ILE A 2 -6.52 -2.61 12.84
CA ILE A 2 -5.98 -2.17 11.56
C ILE A 2 -4.62 -2.84 11.38
N GLU A 3 -4.43 -3.54 10.26
CA GLU A 3 -3.18 -4.21 9.93
C GLU A 3 -2.23 -3.24 9.23
N LYS A 4 -0.94 -3.24 9.61
CA LYS A 4 0.08 -2.39 8.98
C LYS A 4 0.65 -3.06 7.73
N ILE A 5 0.86 -2.25 6.69
CA ILE A 5 1.53 -2.65 5.45
C ILE A 5 2.74 -1.74 5.25
N ILE A 6 3.91 -2.31 5.00
CA ILE A 6 5.11 -1.54 4.61
C ILE A 6 5.21 -1.51 3.09
N VAL A 7 5.46 -0.34 2.52
CA VAL A 7 5.69 -0.18 1.08
C VAL A 7 7.14 0.22 0.84
N SER A 8 7.85 -0.52 0.00
CA SER A 8 9.22 -0.25 -0.41
C SER A 8 9.27 -0.04 -1.91
N VAL A 9 9.65 1.15 -2.33
CA VAL A 9 9.72 1.55 -3.74
C VAL A 9 11.17 1.66 -4.17
N LYS A 10 11.53 1.07 -5.32
CA LYS A 10 12.88 1.16 -5.90
C LYS A 10 12.79 1.74 -7.31
N GLY A 11 13.35 2.95 -7.47
CA GLY A 11 13.39 3.68 -8.74
C GLY A 11 14.67 3.48 -9.56
N GLY A 12 15.63 2.68 -9.10
CA GLY A 12 16.86 2.39 -9.84
C GLY A 12 16.75 1.09 -10.64
N LYS A 13 17.63 0.89 -11.64
CA LYS A 13 17.77 -0.38 -12.36
C LYS A 13 18.43 -1.48 -11.53
N ASN A 14 19.20 -1.09 -10.51
CA ASN A 14 19.96 -1.99 -9.64
C ASN A 14 19.07 -2.54 -8.52
N VAL A 15 18.01 -3.27 -8.88
CA VAL A 15 17.16 -3.98 -7.92
C VAL A 15 17.58 -5.44 -7.88
N ASN A 16 17.73 -5.99 -6.68
CA ASN A 16 18.17 -7.36 -6.49
C ASN A 16 17.36 -8.07 -5.39
N VAL A 17 17.62 -9.37 -5.24
CA VAL A 17 16.91 -10.22 -4.28
C VAL A 17 17.17 -9.87 -2.81
N SER A 18 18.31 -9.24 -2.46
CA SER A 18 18.57 -8.88 -1.05
C SER A 18 17.56 -7.85 -0.55
N MET A 19 17.11 -6.93 -1.43
CA MET A 19 16.11 -5.92 -1.09
C MET A 19 14.76 -6.51 -0.67
N ILE A 20 14.42 -7.72 -1.11
CA ILE A 20 13.23 -8.44 -0.65
C ILE A 20 13.42 -8.94 0.79
N ARG A 21 14.62 -9.40 1.13
CA ARG A 21 14.98 -9.82 2.50
C ARG A 21 15.03 -8.62 3.44
N ASP A 22 15.55 -7.50 2.96
CA ASP A 22 15.56 -6.24 3.73
C ASP A 22 14.14 -5.76 4.02
N LEU A 23 13.23 -5.85 3.04
CA LEU A 23 11.82 -5.56 3.24
C LEU A 23 11.22 -6.49 4.31
N ARG A 24 11.50 -7.80 4.23
CA ARG A 24 11.03 -8.76 5.24
C ARG A 24 11.50 -8.40 6.64
N GLY A 25 12.79 -8.12 6.83
CA GLY A 25 13.33 -7.70 8.13
C GLY A 25 12.70 -6.39 8.62
N THR A 26 12.42 -5.46 7.71
CA THR A 26 11.70 -4.22 8.04
C THR A 26 10.26 -4.48 8.49
N MET A 27 9.56 -5.42 7.84
CA MET A 27 8.21 -5.82 8.25
C MET A 27 8.22 -6.40 9.66
N GLU A 28 9.15 -7.31 9.94
CA GLU A 28 9.32 -7.93 11.26
C GLU A 28 9.63 -6.87 12.33
N ALA A 29 10.55 -5.93 12.06
CA ALA A 29 10.90 -4.86 12.99
C ALA A 29 9.75 -3.87 13.28
N ASN A 30 8.78 -3.74 12.39
CA ASN A 30 7.67 -2.79 12.51
C ASN A 30 6.33 -3.47 12.86
N ASN A 31 6.33 -4.77 13.13
CA ASN A 31 5.12 -5.59 13.31
C ASN A 31 4.11 -5.37 12.18
N ALA A 32 4.59 -5.38 10.93
CA ALA A 32 3.76 -5.24 9.75
C ALA A 32 3.36 -6.60 9.19
N SER A 33 2.06 -6.75 8.92
CA SER A 33 1.47 -8.01 8.50
C SER A 33 1.69 -8.29 7.01
N MET A 34 1.99 -7.28 6.20
CA MET A 34 2.33 -7.43 4.78
C MET A 34 3.35 -6.38 4.31
N GLY A 35 4.01 -6.68 3.20
CA GLY A 35 4.96 -5.80 2.51
C GLY A 35 4.69 -5.73 1.01
N PHE A 36 4.64 -4.52 0.46
CA PHE A 36 4.55 -4.28 -0.98
C PHE A 36 5.89 -3.77 -1.50
N PHE A 37 6.42 -4.47 -2.49
CA PHE A 37 7.68 -4.13 -3.14
C PHE A 37 7.39 -3.62 -4.56
N ILE A 38 7.68 -2.34 -4.82
CA ILE A 38 7.32 -1.67 -6.07
C ILE A 38 8.61 -1.31 -6.82
N ILE A 39 8.70 -1.70 -8.09
CA ILE A 39 9.90 -1.56 -8.92
C ILE A 39 9.57 -0.99 -10.30
N LEU A 40 10.53 -0.31 -10.93
CA LEU A 40 10.35 0.22 -12.30
C LEU A 40 10.48 -0.85 -13.39
N THR A 41 11.25 -1.91 -13.15
CA THR A 41 11.50 -2.98 -14.13
C THR A 41 10.75 -4.25 -13.73
N PRO A 42 10.47 -5.17 -14.66
CA PRO A 42 9.87 -6.45 -14.30
C PRO A 42 10.69 -7.22 -13.24
N PRO A 43 10.04 -7.88 -12.26
CA PRO A 43 10.76 -8.63 -11.24
C PRO A 43 11.41 -9.89 -11.84
N THR A 44 12.60 -10.22 -11.35
CA THR A 44 13.26 -11.47 -11.75
C THR A 44 12.61 -12.67 -11.07
N LYS A 45 12.75 -13.86 -11.68
CA LYS A 45 12.25 -15.13 -11.10
C LYS A 45 12.80 -15.37 -9.69
N VAL A 46 14.06 -15.02 -9.45
CA VAL A 46 14.71 -15.18 -8.13
C VAL A 46 14.05 -14.28 -7.09
N MET A 47 13.67 -13.05 -7.43
CA MET A 47 12.94 -12.15 -6.53
C MET A 47 11.55 -12.69 -6.21
N ILE A 48 10.82 -13.19 -7.20
CA ILE A 48 9.49 -13.79 -7.02
C ILE A 48 9.57 -14.99 -6.07
N GLN A 49 10.56 -15.87 -6.28
CA GLN A 49 10.79 -17.02 -5.41
C GLN A 49 11.15 -16.61 -3.98
N GLU A 50 11.99 -15.59 -3.82
CA GLU A 50 12.35 -15.09 -2.49
C GLU A 50 11.15 -14.51 -1.74
N ALA A 51 10.31 -13.70 -2.42
CA ALA A 51 9.08 -13.19 -1.83
C ALA A 51 8.12 -14.32 -1.43
N ALA A 52 8.02 -15.38 -2.24
CA ALA A 52 7.17 -16.53 -1.93
C ALA A 52 7.59 -17.27 -0.64
N LYS A 53 8.90 -17.30 -0.32
CA LYS A 53 9.40 -17.93 0.93
C LYS A 53 8.91 -17.22 2.20
N ALA A 54 8.47 -15.97 2.10
CA ALA A 54 7.88 -15.28 3.25
C ALA A 54 6.57 -15.94 3.69
N GLY A 55 5.85 -16.60 2.78
CA GLY A 55 4.60 -17.30 3.10
C GLY A 55 3.37 -16.39 3.02
N PHE A 56 2.37 -16.69 3.86
CA PHE A 56 1.03 -16.12 3.76
C PHE A 56 0.54 -15.51 5.08
N TYR A 57 -0.16 -14.39 4.97
CA TYR A 57 -0.99 -13.81 6.01
C TYR A 57 -2.40 -14.39 5.95
N GLN A 58 -2.89 -14.91 7.08
CA GLN A 58 -4.26 -15.37 7.24
C GLN A 58 -5.13 -14.18 7.65
N ALA A 59 -6.03 -13.76 6.75
CA ALA A 59 -6.92 -12.64 7.01
C ALA A 59 -8.20 -13.07 7.73
N GLY A 60 -8.86 -12.11 8.36
CA GLY A 60 -10.14 -12.31 9.07
C GLY A 60 -11.32 -12.74 8.17
N ASN A 61 -11.20 -12.67 6.85
CA ASN A 61 -12.19 -13.21 5.91
C ASN A 61 -11.95 -14.69 5.54
N GLY A 62 -11.06 -15.38 6.24
CA GLY A 62 -10.71 -16.78 5.96
C GLY A 62 -9.81 -16.99 4.74
N LYS A 63 -9.46 -15.94 4.00
CA LYS A 63 -8.56 -16.02 2.85
C LYS A 63 -7.10 -15.80 3.26
N GLN A 64 -6.20 -16.35 2.45
CA GLN A 64 -4.77 -16.16 2.57
C GLN A 64 -4.25 -15.18 1.53
N TYR A 65 -3.32 -14.32 1.95
CA TYR A 65 -2.66 -13.32 1.12
C TYR A 65 -1.15 -13.49 1.23
N ARG A 66 -0.39 -13.29 0.15
CA ARG A 66 1.07 -13.35 0.22
C ARG A 66 1.59 -12.25 1.15
N LEU A 67 2.50 -12.61 2.06
CA LEU A 67 3.15 -11.64 2.96
C LEU A 67 3.89 -10.56 2.20
N ILE A 68 4.64 -10.95 1.16
CA ILE A 68 5.32 -10.01 0.26
C ILE A 68 4.71 -10.12 -1.14
N GLN A 69 4.29 -8.97 -1.66
CA GLN A 69 3.81 -8.85 -3.04
C GLN A 69 4.71 -7.89 -3.81
N ILE A 70 5.10 -8.29 -5.02
CA ILE A 70 5.97 -7.51 -5.90
C ILE A 70 5.13 -6.95 -7.03
N PHE A 71 5.34 -5.68 -7.38
CA PHE A 71 4.64 -4.98 -8.44
C PHE A 71 5.61 -4.16 -9.29
N SER A 72 5.33 -4.10 -10.57
CA SER A 72 5.89 -3.12 -11.48
C SER A 72 5.09 -1.82 -11.42
N ILE A 73 5.76 -0.67 -11.56
CA ILE A 73 5.09 0.63 -11.62
C ILE A 73 4.17 0.71 -12.85
N GLU A 74 4.61 0.17 -13.98
CA GLU A 74 3.80 0.07 -15.20
C GLU A 74 2.52 -0.75 -14.95
N GLY A 75 2.64 -1.93 -14.33
CA GLY A 75 1.49 -2.78 -14.02
C GLY A 75 0.48 -2.12 -13.10
N LEU A 76 0.95 -1.38 -12.08
CA LEU A 76 0.08 -0.63 -11.18
C LEU A 76 -0.65 0.52 -11.89
N ILE A 77 0.05 1.32 -12.70
CA ILE A 77 -0.53 2.47 -13.40
C ILE A 77 -1.55 2.01 -14.45
N ASN A 78 -1.25 0.93 -15.18
CA ASN A 78 -2.14 0.41 -16.21
C ASN A 78 -3.30 -0.42 -15.65
N GLY A 79 -3.34 -0.67 -14.34
CA GLY A 79 -4.37 -1.49 -13.68
C GLY A 79 -4.23 -2.99 -13.93
N ASN A 80 -3.13 -3.43 -14.53
CA ASN A 80 -2.82 -4.85 -14.76
C ASN A 80 -2.40 -5.56 -13.46
N GLU A 81 -1.81 -4.80 -12.54
CA GLU A 81 -1.42 -5.25 -11.21
C GLU A 81 -2.15 -4.44 -10.16
N GLN A 82 -2.59 -5.11 -9.10
CA GLN A 82 -3.21 -4.46 -7.96
C GLN A 82 -2.87 -5.21 -6.67
N PRO A 83 -2.60 -4.50 -5.57
CA PRO A 83 -2.35 -5.16 -4.30
C PRO A 83 -3.57 -5.96 -3.84
N LYS A 84 -3.34 -7.18 -3.36
CA LYS A 84 -4.37 -8.04 -2.80
C LYS A 84 -4.20 -8.09 -1.29
N TYR A 85 -5.15 -7.55 -0.55
CA TYR A 85 -5.14 -7.55 0.90
C TYR A 85 -6.57 -7.52 1.44
N TYR A 86 -6.74 -7.86 2.72
CA TYR A 86 -8.03 -7.74 3.38
C TYR A 86 -8.24 -6.32 3.86
N ASP A 87 -9.04 -5.56 3.12
CA ASP A 87 -9.38 -4.19 3.44
C ASP A 87 -10.71 -4.10 4.20
N LEU A 88 -10.62 -4.01 5.53
CA LEU A 88 -11.78 -3.78 6.40
C LEU A 88 -12.35 -2.36 6.27
N SER A 89 -11.56 -1.42 5.73
CA SER A 89 -11.82 0.02 5.80
C SER A 89 -12.22 0.64 4.47
N TRP A 90 -12.23 -0.14 3.38
CA TRP A 90 -12.44 0.36 2.01
C TRP A 90 -11.52 1.54 1.67
N GLY A 91 -10.25 1.46 2.09
CA GLY A 91 -9.24 2.51 1.93
C GLY A 91 -9.43 3.76 2.79
N LYS A 92 -10.51 3.85 3.59
CA LYS A 92 -10.83 5.07 4.36
C LYS A 92 -9.86 5.33 5.51
N SER A 93 -9.14 4.32 5.99
CA SER A 93 -8.25 4.45 7.15
C SER A 93 -6.80 4.79 6.77
N THR A 94 -6.42 4.67 5.50
CA THR A 94 -5.02 4.80 5.06
C THR A 94 -4.70 6.21 4.54
N PHE A 95 -5.72 6.97 4.12
CA PHE A 95 -5.57 8.37 3.72
C PHE A 95 -5.97 9.30 4.85
N LYS A 96 -5.13 10.28 5.16
CA LYS A 96 -5.49 11.39 6.04
C LYS A 96 -6.62 12.18 5.38
N GLN A 97 -7.86 11.96 5.81
CA GLN A 97 -9.00 12.73 5.33
C GLN A 97 -8.92 14.14 5.91
N ALA A 98 -9.08 15.16 5.05
CA ALA A 98 -9.22 16.52 5.52
C ALA A 98 -10.48 16.63 6.40
N GLN A 99 -10.42 17.41 7.48
CA GLN A 99 -11.62 17.72 8.25
C GLN A 99 -12.62 18.41 7.32
N LYS A 100 -13.83 17.86 7.24
CA LYS A 100 -14.91 18.47 6.47
C LYS A 100 -15.22 19.82 7.11
N GLU A 101 -15.07 20.89 6.34
CA GLU A 101 -15.37 22.24 6.80
C GLU A 101 -16.85 22.29 7.20
N ARG A 102 -17.13 22.66 8.47
CA ARG A 102 -18.49 22.94 8.88
C ARG A 102 -18.85 24.29 8.26
N GLN A 103 -19.87 24.32 7.42
CA GLN A 103 -20.49 25.58 7.02
C GLN A 103 -20.87 26.33 8.30
N SER A 104 -20.16 27.42 8.61
CA SER A 104 -20.75 28.47 9.41
C SER A 104 -21.83 29.08 8.50
N ASN A 105 -23.06 29.15 9.00
CA ASN A 105 -24.11 29.90 8.34
C ASN A 105 -23.68 31.38 8.36
N GLY A 106 -22.91 31.79 7.36
CA GLY A 106 -22.60 33.18 7.12
C GLY A 106 -23.88 33.85 6.66
N THR A 107 -24.44 34.72 7.50
CA THR A 107 -25.54 35.59 7.10
C THR A 107 -25.04 36.50 5.98
N GLN A 108 -25.51 36.27 4.76
CA GLN A 108 -25.25 37.16 3.64
C GLN A 108 -25.98 38.48 3.91
N ILE A 109 -25.22 39.55 4.10
CA ILE A 109 -25.78 40.89 4.25
C ILE A 109 -25.96 41.44 2.84
N GLU A 110 -27.21 41.61 2.39
CA GLU A 110 -27.52 42.36 1.18
C GLU A 110 -27.18 43.84 1.40
N ILE A 111 -26.23 44.36 0.62
CA ILE A 111 -25.98 45.79 0.53
C ILE A 111 -26.87 46.38 -0.57
N ASN A 112 -27.99 46.95 -0.17
CA ASN A 112 -28.81 47.76 -1.07
C ASN A 112 -28.32 49.22 -1.06
N GLY A 113 -27.92 49.71 -2.24
CA GLY A 113 -28.03 51.12 -2.61
C GLY A 113 -26.73 51.89 -2.83
N ILE A 114 -26.38 52.09 -4.10
CA ILE A 114 -26.20 53.44 -4.69
C ILE A 114 -27.10 53.50 -5.92
#